data_AF-A0A4Q3A7H5-F1
#
_entry.id   AF-A0A4Q3A7H5-F1
#
_cell.length_a   1.000
_cell.length_b   1.000
_cell.length_c   1.000
_cell.angle_alpha   90.00
_cell.angle_beta   90.00
_cell.angle_gamma   90.00
#
_symmetry.space_group_name_H-M   'P 1'
#
loop_
_entity.id
_entity.type
_entity.pdbx_description
1 polymer ?
#
loop_
_entity_poly.entity_id
_entity_poly.type
_entity_poly.pdbx_seq_one_letter_code
_entity_poly.pdbx_strand_id
1 'polypeptide(L)'
;MTELTGLELRSTISSDGALTLHLEPVTLGTPGPDEVIVRVEATPINPSDLGLLLGPADMATLKPGGTSDRPTLTAAIPQARMAAMKPRL
;
A
#
# COMPACT_ATOMS: atom_id res chain seq x y z
N MET A 1 -0.92 -26.49 11.32
CA MET A 1 -0.33 -25.88 10.11
C MET A 1 0.52 -24.72 10.56
N THR A 2 1.67 -24.50 9.94
CA THR A 2 2.62 -23.43 10.28
C THR A 2 2.08 -22.06 9.87
N GLU A 3 2.40 -21.03 10.67
CA GLU A 3 2.19 -19.63 10.30
C GLU A 3 2.88 -19.32 8.96
N LEU A 4 2.19 -18.59 8.10
CA LEU A 4 2.69 -18.19 6.78
C LEU A 4 3.10 -16.72 6.84
N THR A 5 4.33 -16.42 6.44
CA THR A 5 4.83 -15.05 6.38
C THR A 5 5.01 -14.61 4.93
N GLY A 6 4.69 -13.34 4.66
CA GLY A 6 4.76 -12.75 3.33
C GLY A 6 4.87 -11.24 3.39
N LEU A 7 4.71 -10.60 2.23
CA LEU A 7 4.70 -9.14 2.10
C LEU A 7 3.41 -8.68 1.47
N GLU A 8 2.86 -7.59 2.01
CA GLU A 8 1.74 -6.86 1.41
C GLU A 8 2.17 -5.44 1.07
N LEU A 9 1.76 -4.94 -0.10
CA LEU A 9 1.91 -3.53 -0.43
C LEU A 9 0.91 -2.70 0.37
N ARG A 10 1.41 -1.71 1.13
CA ARG A 10 0.59 -0.73 1.84
C ARG A 10 0.64 0.62 1.16
N SER A 11 -0.48 1.34 1.20
CA SER A 11 -0.62 2.72 0.74
C SER A 11 -1.22 3.55 1.87
N THR A 12 -0.38 4.36 2.50
CA THR A 12 -0.71 5.12 3.70
C THR A 12 -0.61 6.60 3.41
N ILE A 13 -1.62 7.36 3.84
CA ILE A 13 -1.64 8.81 3.76
C ILE A 13 -1.53 9.35 5.18
N SER A 14 -0.58 10.25 5.43
CA SER A 14 -0.45 10.96 6.69
C SER A 14 -1.19 12.30 6.66
N SER A 15 -1.54 12.82 7.84
CA SER A 15 -2.29 14.06 8.00
C SER A 15 -1.54 15.32 7.54
N ASP A 16 -0.21 15.25 7.42
CA ASP A 16 0.64 16.28 6.83
C ASP A 16 0.69 16.24 5.28
N GLY A 17 -0.06 15.33 4.66
CA GLY A 17 -0.22 15.25 3.22
C GLY A 17 0.88 14.48 2.50
N ALA A 18 1.53 13.52 3.16
CA ALA A 18 2.42 12.57 2.48
C ALA A 18 1.70 11.24 2.18
N LEU A 19 1.79 10.78 0.94
CA LEU A 19 1.58 9.38 0.57
C LEU A 19 2.88 8.61 0.81
N THR A 20 2.77 7.43 1.43
CA THR A 20 3.85 6.44 1.53
C THR A 20 3.38 5.09 1.00
N LEU A 21 4.19 4.49 0.12
CA LEU A 21 4.07 3.10 -0.31
C LEU A 21 5.22 2.28 0.26
N HIS A 22 4.93 1.13 0.85
CA HIS A 22 5.95 0.20 1.38
C HIS A 22 5.46 -1.24 1.38
N LEU A 23 6.40 -2.19 1.48
CA LEU A 23 6.10 -3.60 1.68
C LEU A 23 6.08 -3.93 3.17
N GLU A 24 4.90 -4.24 3.69
CA GLU A 24 4.67 -4.62 5.08
C GLU A 24 4.82 -6.13 5.26
N PRO A 25 5.66 -6.62 6.21
CA PRO A 25 5.65 -8.02 6.61
C PRO A 25 4.32 -8.39 7.25
N VAL A 26 3.70 -9.46 6.76
CA VAL A 26 2.44 -9.97 7.31
C VAL A 26 2.60 -11.45 7.66
N THR A 27 2.13 -11.81 8.85
CA THR A 27 2.01 -13.20 9.31
C THR A 27 0.54 -13.58 9.29
N LEU A 28 0.20 -14.62 8.55
CA LEU A 28 -1.13 -15.19 8.46
C LEU A 28 -1.21 -16.40 9.39
N GLY A 29 -2.23 -16.41 10.25
CA GLY A 29 -2.59 -17.53 11.10
C GLY A 29 -3.18 -18.70 10.31
N THR A 30 -3.64 -19.73 11.03
CA THR A 30 -4.40 -20.82 10.38
C THR A 30 -5.76 -20.27 9.90
N PRO A 31 -6.19 -20.55 8.66
CA PRO A 31 -7.51 -20.12 8.19
C PRO A 31 -8.63 -20.75 9.03
N GLY A 32 -9.72 -20.01 9.25
CA GLY A 32 -10.95 -20.52 9.85
C GLY A 32 -11.66 -21.58 9.00
N PRO A 33 -12.80 -22.13 9.47
CA PRO A 33 -13.48 -23.25 8.81
C PRO A 33 -13.83 -23.06 7.33
N ASP A 34 -14.15 -21.82 6.93
CA ASP A 34 -14.58 -21.46 5.57
C ASP A 34 -13.59 -20.51 4.88
N GLU A 35 -12.35 -20.45 5.35
CA GLU A 35 -11.31 -19.60 4.81
C GLU A 35 -10.23 -20.42 4.09
N VAL A 36 -9.59 -19.79 3.11
CA VAL A 36 -8.42 -20.36 2.44
C VAL A 36 -7.32 -19.31 2.37
N ILE A 37 -6.08 -19.77 2.47
CA ILE A 37 -4.92 -18.92 2.20
C ILE A 37 -4.45 -19.19 0.79
N VAL A 38 -4.40 -18.13 -0.02
CA VAL A 38 -3.97 -18.20 -1.42
C VAL A 38 -2.59 -17.56 -1.55
N ARG A 39 -1.62 -18.31 -2.08
CA ARG A 39 -0.37 -17.72 -2.56
C ARG A 39 -0.63 -17.09 -3.93
N VAL A 40 -0.72 -15.77 -3.96
CA VAL A 40 -0.93 -15.00 -5.20
C VAL A 40 0.35 -14.98 -6.01
N GLU A 41 0.34 -15.57 -7.20
CA GLU A 41 1.51 -15.62 -8.11
C GLU A 41 1.42 -14.59 -9.25
N ALA A 42 0.23 -14.04 -9.50
CA ALA A 42 0.01 -12.98 -10.47
C ALA A 42 -1.17 -12.09 -10.05
N THR A 43 -0.97 -10.77 -10.16
CA THR A 43 -2.03 -9.77 -10.08
C THR A 43 -1.75 -8.68 -11.11
N PRO A 44 -2.76 -8.24 -11.89
CA PRO A 44 -2.59 -7.10 -12.79
C PRO A 44 -2.47 -5.79 -11.99
N ILE A 45 -2.02 -4.74 -12.68
CA ILE A 45 -2.12 -3.35 -12.21
C ILE A 45 -3.17 -2.67 -13.09
N ASN A 46 -4.40 -2.54 -12.58
CA ASN A 46 -5.49 -1.91 -13.33
C ASN A 46 -5.64 -0.42 -12.99
N PRO A 47 -6.32 0.37 -13.83
CA PRO A 47 -6.62 1.76 -13.52
C PRO A 47 -7.36 1.98 -12.19
N SER A 48 -8.27 1.09 -11.81
CA SER A 48 -8.99 1.15 -10.53
C SER A 48 -8.06 1.00 -9.33
N ASP A 49 -7.06 0.13 -9.44
CA ASP A 49 -6.08 -0.13 -8.39
C ASP A 49 -5.20 1.09 -8.16
N LEU A 50 -4.77 1.74 -9.26
CA LEU A 50 -3.97 2.97 -9.22
C LEU A 50 -4.70 4.12 -8.51
N GLY A 51 -6.03 4.21 -8.67
CA GLY A 51 -6.85 5.20 -7.99
C GLY A 51 -6.77 5.09 -6.46
N LEU A 52 -6.80 3.86 -5.91
CA LEU A 52 -6.61 3.63 -4.49
C LEU A 52 -5.14 3.73 -4.08
N LEU A 53 -4.24 3.10 -4.85
CA LEU A 53 -2.83 2.97 -4.53
C LEU A 53 -2.15 4.34 -4.42
N LEU A 54 -2.38 5.22 -5.40
CA LEU A 54 -1.72 6.53 -5.50
C LEU A 54 -2.61 7.68 -5.03
N GLY A 55 -3.93 7.52 -5.13
CA GLY A 55 -4.87 8.58 -4.80
C GLY A 55 -4.56 9.88 -5.58
N PRO A 56 -4.71 11.05 -4.94
CA PRO A 56 -4.44 12.35 -5.56
C PRO A 56 -2.99 12.83 -5.42
N ALA A 57 -2.04 11.96 -5.09
CA ALA A 57 -0.64 12.34 -4.93
C ALA A 57 -0.05 12.90 -6.23
N ASP A 58 0.83 13.90 -6.10
CA ASP A 58 1.57 14.48 -7.20
C ASP A 58 2.78 13.60 -7.54
N MET A 59 2.68 12.89 -8.66
CA MET A 59 3.73 11.97 -9.11
C MET A 59 5.04 12.68 -9.47
N ALA A 60 5.02 13.99 -9.74
CA ALA A 60 6.25 14.77 -9.95
C ALA A 60 7.08 14.92 -8.66
N THR A 61 6.48 14.66 -7.49
CA THR A 61 7.13 14.74 -6.18
C THR A 61 7.59 13.38 -5.66
N LEU A 62 7.48 12.32 -6.47
CA LEU A 62 7.78 10.96 -6.08
C LEU A 62 9.27 10.81 -5.72
N LYS A 63 9.53 10.27 -4.53
CA LYS A 63 10.87 10.06 -3.98
C LYS A 63 11.03 8.59 -3.58
N PRO A 64 11.93 7.83 -4.23
CA PRO A 64 12.27 6.49 -3.80
C PRO A 64 13.14 6.54 -2.53
N GLY A 65 13.01 5.51 -1.71
CA GLY A 65 13.79 5.29 -0.50
C GLY A 65 13.80 3.82 -0.11
N GLY A 66 14.18 3.56 1.14
CA GLY A 66 14.30 2.20 1.66
C GLY A 66 15.51 1.46 1.09
N THR A 67 15.43 0.13 1.08
CA THR A 67 16.46 -0.75 0.53
C THR A 67 15.94 -1.51 -0.69
N SER A 68 16.80 -2.26 -1.40
CA SER A 68 16.37 -3.12 -2.52
C SER A 68 15.29 -4.12 -2.10
N ASP A 69 15.39 -4.63 -0.87
CA ASP A 69 14.53 -5.71 -0.35
C ASP A 69 13.27 -5.17 0.35
N ARG A 70 13.32 -3.89 0.73
CA ARG A 70 12.24 -3.14 1.38
C ARG A 70 12.17 -1.73 0.77
N PRO A 71 11.77 -1.62 -0.51
CA PRO A 71 11.69 -0.32 -1.15
C PRO A 71 10.53 0.48 -0.56
N THR A 72 10.71 1.80 -0.52
CA THR A 72 9.64 2.74 -0.19
C THR A 72 9.51 3.80 -1.27
N LEU A 73 8.29 4.29 -1.47
CA LEU A 73 8.02 5.46 -2.30
C LEU A 73 7.24 6.47 -1.48
N THR A 74 7.64 7.73 -1.53
CA THR A 74 6.89 8.84 -0.92
C THR A 74 6.50 9.87 -1.97
N ALA A 75 5.35 10.50 -1.81
CA ALA A 75 4.90 11.59 -2.69
C ALA A 75 4.02 12.56 -1.89
N ALA A 76 4.04 13.84 -2.26
CA ALA A 76 3.17 14.84 -1.67
C ALA A 76 1.76 14.76 -2.26
N ILE A 77 0.75 14.93 -1.41
CA ILE A 77 -0.62 15.18 -1.81
C ILE A 77 -0.86 16.68 -1.72
N PRO A 78 -1.27 17.35 -2.82
CA PRO A 78 -1.58 18.77 -2.79
C PRO A 78 -2.65 19.08 -1.73
N GLN A 79 -2.44 20.12 -0.92
CA GLN A 79 -3.35 20.49 0.17
C GLN A 79 -4.80 20.64 -0.28
N ALA A 80 -5.02 21.17 -1.50
CA ALA A 80 -6.35 21.32 -2.09
C ALA A 80 -7.10 19.98 -2.29
N ARG A 81 -6.38 18.86 -2.34
CA ARG A 81 -6.95 17.51 -2.52
C ARG A 81 -7.05 16.71 -1.21
N MET A 82 -6.51 17.22 -0.10
CA MET A 82 -6.53 16.52 1.20
C MET A 82 -7.93 16.35 1.78
N ALA A 83 -8.87 17.25 1.47
CA ALA A 83 -10.26 17.13 1.94
C ALA A 83 -10.92 15.81 1.48
N ALA A 84 -10.61 15.33 0.29
CA ALA A 84 -11.11 14.07 -0.25
C ALA A 84 -10.47 12.84 0.43
N MET A 85 -9.31 13.00 1.08
CA MET A 85 -8.56 11.90 1.70
C MET A 85 -8.96 11.62 3.16
N LYS A 86 -9.88 12.39 3.75
CA LYS A 86 -10.37 12.18 5.12
C LYS A 86 -10.75 10.74 5.47
N PRO A 87 -11.35 9.92 4.58
CA PRO A 87 -11.66 8.51 4.89
C PRO A 87 -10.44 7.60 5.06
N ARG A 88 -9.23 8.08 4.75
CA ARG A 88 -7.96 7.33 4.79
C ARG A 88 -6.97 7.86 5.84
N LEU A 89 -7.39 8.83 6.65
CA LEU A 89 -6.59 9.46 7.72
C LEU A 89 -6.92 8.89 9.09
#